data_AF-A0A2S9FN36-F1
#
_entry.id   AF-A0A2S9FN36-F1
#
_cell.length_a   1.000
_cell.length_b   1.000
_cell.length_c   1.000
_cell.angle_alpha   90.00
_cell.angle_beta   90.00
_cell.angle_gamma   90.00
#
_symmetry.space_group_name_H-M   'P 1'
#
loop_
_entity.id
_entity.type
_entity.pdbx_description
1 polymer ?
#
loop_
_entity_poly.entity_id
_entity_poly.type
_entity_poly.pdbx_seq_one_letter_code
_entity_poly.pdbx_strand_id
1 'polypeptide(L)'
;ADAVPTEAVLEYAHPAAPAAICCRAEVAVACDSLGIAEQMLSATVDYVAVRHQFGRPIGSFQAVKHACADMLVAIEVSRQLVAEAVAAVSDGTDAGVAAAMAKSYTCSAAVDVAGKAMQLHGGIGYTWE
;
A
#
# COMPACT_ATOMS: atom_id res chain seq x y z
N ALA A 1 -16.72 -20.35 -31.13
CA ALA A 1 -16.44 -18.96 -30.76
C ALA A 1 -17.42 -18.62 -29.65
N ASP A 2 -16.94 -18.64 -28.41
CA ASP A 2 -17.76 -18.40 -27.21
C ASP A 2 -18.06 -16.91 -27.09
N ALA A 3 -18.91 -16.42 -27.99
CA ALA A 3 -19.43 -15.06 -27.88
C ALA A 3 -20.40 -15.03 -26.69
N VAL A 4 -20.09 -14.19 -25.70
CA VAL A 4 -21.03 -13.88 -24.62
C VAL A 4 -22.27 -13.26 -25.27
N PRO A 5 -23.48 -13.79 -25.02
CA PRO A 5 -24.72 -13.23 -25.57
C PRO A 5 -24.85 -11.76 -25.17
N THR A 6 -25.32 -10.91 -26.07
CA THR A 6 -25.40 -9.46 -25.83
C THR A 6 -26.31 -9.13 -24.65
N GLU A 7 -27.36 -9.94 -24.42
CA GLU A 7 -28.22 -9.84 -23.25
C GLU A 7 -27.52 -10.15 -21.91
N ALA A 8 -26.34 -10.76 -21.94
CA ALA A 8 -25.53 -11.05 -20.75
C ALA A 8 -24.47 -9.96 -20.47
N VAL A 9 -24.37 -8.93 -21.31
CA VAL A 9 -23.45 -7.81 -21.10
C VAL A 9 -24.11 -6.79 -20.17
N LEU A 10 -23.49 -6.53 -19.02
CA LEU A 10 -23.90 -5.44 -18.13
C LEU A 10 -23.58 -4.10 -18.79
N GLU A 11 -24.61 -3.32 -19.08
CA GLU A 11 -24.46 -1.96 -19.59
C GLU A 11 -24.32 -0.95 -18.44
N TYR A 12 -23.49 0.07 -18.65
CA TYR A 12 -23.39 1.18 -17.70
C TYR A 12 -24.59 2.12 -17.85
N ALA A 13 -25.28 2.38 -16.74
CA ALA A 13 -26.41 3.31 -16.72
C ALA A 13 -26.00 4.78 -17.01
N HIS A 14 -24.72 5.12 -16.84
CA HIS A 14 -24.21 6.48 -17.06
C HIS A 14 -22.87 6.47 -17.80
N PRO A 15 -22.61 7.38 -18.77
CA PRO A 15 -21.36 7.43 -19.52
C PRO A 15 -20.09 7.61 -18.65
N ALA A 16 -20.22 8.26 -17.49
CA ALA A 16 -19.12 8.44 -16.54
C ALA A 16 -18.91 7.26 -15.57
N ALA A 17 -19.80 6.25 -15.57
CA ALA A 17 -19.71 5.12 -14.64
C ALA A 17 -18.39 4.32 -14.77
N PRO A 18 -17.83 4.07 -15.97
CA PRO A 18 -16.54 3.38 -16.10
C PRO A 18 -15.42 4.13 -15.37
N ALA A 19 -15.31 5.45 -15.57
CA ALA A 19 -14.28 6.27 -14.94
C ALA A 19 -14.44 6.30 -13.41
N ALA A 20 -15.69 6.43 -12.92
CA ALA A 20 -15.98 6.41 -11.49
C ALA A 20 -15.62 5.06 -10.84
N ILE A 21 -15.88 3.94 -11.54
CA ILE A 21 -15.51 2.60 -11.08
C ILE A 21 -13.98 2.42 -11.06
N CYS A 22 -13.27 2.90 -12.08
CA CYS A 22 -11.81 2.89 -12.09
C CYS A 22 -11.22 3.68 -10.91
N CYS A 23 -11.71 4.90 -10.64
CA CYS A 23 -11.25 5.69 -9.50
C CYS A 23 -11.48 4.96 -8.16
N ARG A 24 -12.66 4.34 -7.99
CA ARG A 24 -12.96 3.52 -6.80
C ARG A 24 -12.03 2.32 -6.67
N ALA A 25 -11.75 1.63 -7.77
CA ALA A 25 -10.84 0.48 -7.77
C ALA A 25 -9.40 0.90 -7.44
N GLU A 26 -8.92 2.02 -7.99
CA GLU A 26 -7.61 2.59 -7.68
C GLU A 26 -7.48 2.94 -6.19
N VAL A 27 -8.48 3.63 -5.64
CA VAL A 27 -8.51 3.97 -4.21
C VAL A 27 -8.58 2.73 -3.33
N ALA A 28 -9.35 1.71 -3.71
CA ALA A 28 -9.43 0.45 -2.97
C ALA A 28 -8.06 -0.25 -2.91
N VAL A 29 -7.35 -0.33 -4.04
CA VAL A 29 -5.99 -0.92 -4.10
C VAL A 29 -4.99 -0.08 -3.29
N ALA A 30 -5.12 1.25 -3.29
CA ALA A 30 -4.28 2.13 -2.49
C ALA A 30 -4.51 1.92 -0.99
N CYS A 31 -5.76 1.75 -0.55
CA CYS A 31 -6.10 1.45 0.84
C CYS A 31 -5.50 0.12 1.30
N ASP A 32 -5.63 -0.94 0.49
CA ASP A 32 -5.05 -2.25 0.78
C ASP A 32 -3.51 -2.19 0.87
N SER A 33 -2.89 -1.53 -0.10
CA SER A 33 -1.44 -1.31 -0.13
C SER A 33 -0.93 -0.54 1.09
N LEU A 34 -1.67 0.48 1.56
CA LEU A 34 -1.36 1.21 2.78
C LEU A 34 -1.41 0.29 4.00
N GLY A 35 -2.47 -0.51 4.15
CA GLY A 35 -2.60 -1.45 5.27
C GLY A 35 -1.48 -2.50 5.29
N ILE A 36 -1.09 -3.02 4.12
CA ILE A 36 0.07 -3.92 3.98
C ILE A 36 1.35 -3.23 4.48
N ALA A 37 1.62 -2.01 4.00
CA ALA A 37 2.82 -1.27 4.38
C ALA A 37 2.89 -0.99 5.89
N GLU A 38 1.78 -0.57 6.49
CA GLU A 38 1.66 -0.34 7.93
C GLU A 38 1.95 -1.61 8.74
N GLN A 39 1.34 -2.73 8.36
CA GLN A 39 1.53 -4.01 9.03
C GLN A 39 2.97 -4.49 8.91
N MET A 40 3.59 -4.34 7.72
CA MET A 40 4.99 -4.70 7.50
C MET A 40 5.93 -3.86 8.36
N LEU A 41 5.71 -2.55 8.48
CA LEU A 41 6.51 -1.71 9.37
C LEU A 41 6.32 -2.12 10.83
N SER A 42 5.08 -2.34 11.29
CA SER A 42 4.79 -2.73 12.67
C SER A 42 5.52 -4.03 13.03
N ALA A 43 5.32 -5.08 12.22
CA ALA A 43 5.97 -6.38 12.43
C ALA A 43 7.50 -6.26 12.42
N THR A 44 8.05 -5.43 11.52
CA THR A 44 9.49 -5.17 11.45
C THR A 44 10.00 -4.51 12.72
N VAL A 45 9.33 -3.47 13.22
CA VAL A 45 9.72 -2.78 14.45
C VAL A 45 9.70 -3.74 15.64
N ASP A 46 8.66 -4.57 15.76
CA ASP A 46 8.56 -5.58 16.81
C ASP A 46 9.71 -6.59 16.75
N TYR A 47 10.02 -7.10 15.55
CA TYR A 47 11.11 -8.05 15.34
C TYR A 47 12.48 -7.45 15.65
N VAL A 48 12.80 -6.27 15.10
CA VAL A 48 14.13 -5.66 15.26
C VAL A 48 14.39 -5.20 16.70
N ALA A 49 13.35 -4.95 17.48
CA ALA A 49 13.45 -4.63 18.91
C ALA A 49 13.89 -5.83 19.76
N VAL A 50 13.51 -7.06 19.39
CA VAL A 50 13.80 -8.27 20.17
C VAL A 50 14.94 -9.11 19.61
N ARG A 51 15.23 -9.02 18.30
CA ARG A 51 16.30 -9.78 17.67
C ARG A 51 17.68 -9.25 18.06
N HIS A 52 18.52 -10.11 18.64
CA HIS A 52 19.88 -9.76 19.07
C HIS A 52 20.96 -10.28 18.12
N GLN A 53 21.88 -9.40 17.71
CA GLN A 53 23.12 -9.74 17.00
C GLN A 53 24.22 -8.76 17.41
N PHE A 54 25.48 -9.19 17.34
CA PHE A 54 26.64 -8.38 17.74
C PHE A 54 26.48 -7.78 19.17
N GLY A 55 25.93 -8.57 20.08
CA GLY A 55 25.81 -8.22 21.50
C GLY A 55 24.69 -7.24 21.89
N ARG A 56 23.77 -6.89 20.97
CA ARG A 56 22.64 -5.97 21.27
C ARG A 56 21.44 -6.19 20.33
N PRO A 57 20.25 -5.61 20.62
CA PRO A 57 19.13 -5.61 19.68
C PRO A 57 19.51 -4.99 18.34
N ILE A 58 19.07 -5.58 17.22
CA ILE A 58 19.42 -5.07 15.88
C ILE A 58 18.76 -3.71 15.58
N GLY A 59 17.62 -3.41 16.21
CA GLY A 59 16.98 -2.09 16.15
C GLY A 59 17.83 -0.96 16.75
N SER A 60 18.93 -1.27 17.45
CA SER A 60 19.86 -0.25 17.95
C SER A 60 20.83 0.30 16.88
N PHE A 61 21.03 -0.42 15.77
CA PHE A 61 21.91 0.02 14.68
C PHE A 61 21.23 1.12 13.86
N GLN A 62 21.97 2.19 13.53
CA GLN A 62 21.43 3.34 12.77
C GLN A 62 20.89 2.93 11.40
N ALA A 63 21.52 1.98 10.71
CA ALA A 63 21.02 1.48 9.43
C ALA A 63 19.60 0.90 9.53
N VAL A 64 19.29 0.20 10.63
CA VAL A 64 17.95 -0.35 10.89
C VAL A 64 16.98 0.77 11.27
N LYS A 65 17.38 1.68 12.16
CA LYS A 65 16.55 2.82 12.56
C LYS A 65 16.17 3.72 11.39
N HIS A 66 17.14 4.07 10.55
CA HIS A 66 16.90 4.88 9.37
C HIS A 66 15.99 4.17 8.37
N ALA A 67 16.20 2.87 8.12
CA ALA A 67 15.32 2.11 7.25
C ALA A 67 13.86 2.12 7.76
N CYS A 68 13.63 1.88 9.05
CA CYS A 68 12.28 1.94 9.64
C CYS A 68 11.69 3.37 9.61
N ALA A 69 12.52 4.40 9.82
CA ALA A 69 12.08 5.79 9.75
C ALA A 69 11.68 6.18 8.32
N ASP A 70 12.44 5.77 7.30
CA ASP A 70 12.12 6.01 5.90
C ASP A 70 10.82 5.29 5.49
N MET A 71 10.62 4.06 5.97
CA MET A 71 9.36 3.31 5.77
C MET A 71 8.18 4.09 6.36
N LEU A 72 8.32 4.61 7.59
CA LEU A 72 7.28 5.39 8.24
C LEU A 72 6.96 6.68 7.46
N VAL A 73 7.97 7.39 6.98
CA VAL A 73 7.77 8.60 6.17
C VAL A 73 6.97 8.30 4.91
N ALA A 74 7.32 7.21 4.19
CA ALA A 74 6.57 6.80 3.01
C ALA A 74 5.12 6.45 3.34
N ILE A 75 4.88 5.72 4.44
CA ILE A 75 3.53 5.36 4.91
C ILE A 75 2.71 6.60 5.26
N GLU A 76 3.29 7.61 5.91
CA GLU A 76 2.56 8.83 6.24
C GLU A 76 2.19 9.66 5.01
N VAL A 77 3.06 9.72 3.99
CA VAL A 77 2.70 10.32 2.70
C VAL A 77 1.56 9.53 2.04
N SER A 78 1.65 8.20 2.02
CA SER A 78 0.59 7.33 1.51
C SER A 78 -0.74 7.53 2.24
N ARG A 79 -0.72 7.67 3.58
CA ARG A 79 -1.92 7.92 4.39
C ARG A 79 -2.63 9.20 3.96
N GLN A 80 -1.89 10.28 3.71
CA GLN A 80 -2.48 11.54 3.28
C GLN A 80 -3.09 11.43 1.88
N LEU A 81 -2.37 10.85 0.92
CA LEU A 81 -2.86 10.68 -0.44
C LEU A 81 -4.11 9.78 -0.49
N VAL A 82 -4.11 8.68 0.27
CA VAL A 82 -5.26 7.78 0.37
C VAL A 82 -6.46 8.48 1.01
N ALA A 83 -6.26 9.24 2.09
CA ALA A 83 -7.34 9.96 2.75
C ALA A 83 -8.01 10.99 1.81
N GLU A 84 -7.21 11.74 1.06
CA GLU A 84 -7.70 12.70 0.06
C GLU A 84 -8.50 11.99 -1.05
N ALA A 85 -7.98 10.90 -1.59
CA ALA A 85 -8.64 10.16 -2.66
C ALA A 85 -9.94 9.48 -2.19
N VAL A 86 -9.97 8.96 -0.97
CA VAL A 86 -11.19 8.41 -0.34
C VAL A 86 -12.25 9.50 -0.20
N ALA A 87 -11.88 10.70 0.27
CA ALA A 87 -12.82 11.82 0.37
C ALA A 87 -13.38 12.20 -1.01
N ALA A 88 -12.52 12.36 -2.02
CA ALA A 88 -12.94 12.75 -3.37
C ALA A 88 -13.91 11.73 -3.99
N VAL A 89 -13.65 10.43 -3.82
CA VAL A 89 -14.54 9.35 -4.32
C VAL A 89 -15.86 9.28 -3.54
N SER A 90 -15.85 9.61 -2.25
CA SER A 90 -17.04 9.56 -1.38
C SER A 90 -17.99 10.73 -1.62
N ASP A 91 -17.43 11.93 -1.82
CA ASP A 91 -18.18 13.16 -2.05
C ASP A 91 -18.69 13.28 -3.50
N GLY A 92 -18.25 12.38 -4.39
CA GLY A 92 -18.62 12.39 -5.81
C GLY A 92 -18.00 13.56 -6.58
N THR A 93 -16.89 14.11 -6.09
CA THR A 93 -16.12 15.15 -6.77
C THR A 93 -15.21 14.55 -7.85
N ASP A 94 -14.50 15.39 -8.61
CA ASP A 94 -13.49 14.91 -9.55
C ASP A 94 -12.34 14.23 -8.79
N ALA A 95 -12.34 12.90 -8.80
CA ALA A 95 -11.40 12.06 -8.06
C ALA A 95 -10.24 11.55 -8.91
N GLY A 96 -10.21 11.82 -10.23
CA GLY A 96 -9.31 11.14 -11.16
C GLY A 96 -7.83 11.32 -10.81
N VAL A 97 -7.42 12.57 -10.52
CA VAL A 97 -6.03 12.87 -10.15
C VAL A 97 -5.68 12.32 -8.76
N ALA A 98 -6.56 12.52 -7.78
CA ALA A 98 -6.33 12.05 -6.41
C ALA A 98 -6.22 10.52 -6.34
N ALA A 99 -7.11 9.80 -7.02
CA ALA A 99 -7.09 8.34 -7.11
C ALA A 99 -5.80 7.82 -7.78
N ALA A 100 -5.42 8.43 -8.91
CA ALA A 100 -4.18 8.05 -9.62
C ALA A 100 -2.93 8.32 -8.78
N MET A 101 -2.86 9.46 -8.07
CA MET A 101 -1.75 9.77 -7.17
C MET A 101 -1.67 8.81 -5.99
N ALA A 102 -2.79 8.56 -5.31
CA ALA A 102 -2.86 7.63 -4.19
C ALA A 102 -2.44 6.22 -4.59
N LYS A 103 -2.97 5.70 -5.70
CA LYS A 103 -2.65 4.37 -6.20
C LYS A 103 -1.21 4.26 -6.67
N SER A 104 -0.71 5.23 -7.43
CA SER A 104 0.66 5.22 -7.94
C SER A 104 1.67 5.23 -6.80
N TYR A 105 1.58 6.20 -5.89
CA TYR A 105 2.55 6.36 -4.81
C TYR A 105 2.46 5.22 -3.80
N THR A 106 1.25 4.86 -3.36
CA THR A 106 1.07 3.91 -2.25
C THR A 106 1.42 2.49 -2.64
N CYS A 107 1.13 2.06 -3.87
CA CYS A 107 1.55 0.73 -4.33
C CYS A 107 3.08 0.62 -4.41
N SER A 108 3.76 1.65 -4.93
CA SER A 108 5.23 1.66 -4.97
C SER A 108 5.84 1.69 -3.56
N ALA A 109 5.31 2.55 -2.68
CA ALA A 109 5.73 2.62 -1.29
C ALA A 109 5.54 1.27 -0.56
N ALA A 110 4.41 0.59 -0.77
CA ALA A 110 4.16 -0.72 -0.17
C ALA A 110 5.18 -1.78 -0.61
N VAL A 111 5.57 -1.81 -1.89
CA VAL A 111 6.61 -2.71 -2.39
C VAL A 111 7.96 -2.39 -1.75
N ASP A 112 8.34 -1.11 -1.66
CA ASP A 112 9.60 -0.69 -1.05
C ASP A 112 9.64 -1.03 0.45
N VAL A 113 8.53 -0.80 1.16
CA VAL A 113 8.36 -1.12 2.58
C VAL A 113 8.45 -2.63 2.79
N ALA A 114 7.76 -3.44 1.99
CA ALA A 114 7.83 -4.90 2.06
C ALA A 114 9.26 -5.41 1.80
N GLY A 115 9.94 -4.88 0.78
CA GLY A 115 11.33 -5.24 0.48
C GLY A 115 12.30 -4.91 1.63
N LYS A 116 12.16 -3.72 2.24
CA LYS A 116 12.94 -3.34 3.43
C LYS A 116 12.62 -4.23 4.62
N ALA A 117 11.34 -4.55 4.85
CA ALA A 117 10.92 -5.46 5.91
C ALA A 117 11.57 -6.83 5.76
N MET A 118 11.52 -7.45 4.57
CA MET A 118 12.18 -8.73 4.29
C MET A 118 13.68 -8.66 4.59
N GLN A 119 14.36 -7.61 4.11
CA GLN A 119 15.79 -7.42 4.33
C GLN A 119 16.14 -7.29 5.83
N LEU A 120 15.33 -6.58 6.60
CA LEU A 120 15.54 -6.37 8.04
C LEU A 120 15.23 -7.62 8.88
N HIS A 121 14.31 -8.46 8.41
CA HIS A 121 14.05 -9.77 9.00
C HIS A 121 15.22 -10.75 8.74
N GLY A 122 15.98 -10.54 7.67
CA GLY A 122 17.09 -11.40 7.27
C GLY A 122 16.57 -12.71 6.69
N GLY A 123 17.23 -13.84 7.00
CA GLY A 123 16.86 -15.14 6.43
C GLY A 123 15.39 -15.53 6.63
N ILE A 124 14.79 -15.20 7.78
CA ILE A 124 13.37 -15.51 8.06
C ILE A 124 12.40 -14.67 7.21
N GLY A 125 12.85 -13.52 6.70
CA GLY A 125 12.05 -12.73 5.76
C GLY A 125 11.88 -13.39 4.40
N TYR A 126 12.59 -14.49 4.14
CA TYR A 126 12.53 -15.30 2.92
C TYR A 126 11.94 -16.69 3.16
N THR A 127 11.45 -16.96 4.37
CA THR A 127 10.77 -18.22 4.74
C THR A 127 9.26 -18.01 4.81
N TRP A 128 8.49 -19.10 4.90
CA TRP A 128 7.03 -19.04 4.87
C TRP A 128 6.41 -18.82 6.26
N GLU A 129 7.11 -19.27 7.30
CA GLU A 129 6.75 -19.13 8.71
C GLU A 129 6.70 -17.67 9.17
#